data_AF-A0A256ZGL0-F1
#
_entry.id   AF-A0A256ZGL0-F1
#
_cell.length_a   1.000
_cell.length_b   1.000
_cell.length_c   1.000
_cell.angle_alpha   90.00
_cell.angle_beta   90.00
_cell.angle_gamma   90.00
#
_symmetry.space_group_name_H-M   'P 1'
#
loop_
_entity.id
_entity.type
_entity.pdbx_description
1 polymer ?
#
loop_
_entity_poly.entity_id
_entity_poly.type
_entity_poly.pdbx_seq_one_letter_code
_entity_poly.pdbx_strand_id
1 'polypeptide(L)'
;MLASGKIIRDYRALIKYLEMASKDLKEMALPSSTDLEYVRVLVTRRPLRLYELMEDLKNIVKERLDPDISRRAVAEVLNIDVSAEEAVEMIAKELAGWILEVAERLGILKLRMPW
;
A
#
# COMPACT_ATOMS: atom_id res chain seq x y z
N MET A 1 1.42 3.94 12.81
CA MET A 1 1.73 3.81 11.36
C MET A 1 2.52 5.04 10.93
N LEU A 2 3.61 4.90 10.17
CA LEU A 2 4.41 6.03 9.66
C LEU A 2 3.86 6.61 8.35
N ALA A 3 2.54 6.67 8.21
CA ALA A 3 1.85 7.28 7.08
C ALA A 3 1.61 8.78 7.36
N SER A 4 1.81 9.62 6.34
CA SER A 4 1.51 11.06 6.35
C SER A 4 0.08 11.39 5.94
N GLY A 5 -0.62 10.51 5.24
CA GLY A 5 -1.97 10.73 4.72
C GLY A 5 -2.03 11.63 3.47
N LYS A 6 -0.89 11.92 2.84
CA LYS A 6 -0.78 12.76 1.64
C LYS A 6 -1.26 12.03 0.37
N ILE A 7 -0.99 10.74 0.27
CA ILE A 7 -1.34 9.90 -0.88
C ILE A 7 -2.65 9.18 -0.60
N ILE A 8 -2.76 8.54 0.55
CA ILE A 8 -3.95 7.78 0.96
C ILE A 8 -4.52 8.47 2.19
N ARG A 9 -5.75 8.97 2.08
CA ARG A 9 -6.42 9.68 3.18
C ARG A 9 -6.96 8.74 4.26
N ASP A 10 -7.21 7.49 3.88
CA ASP A 10 -7.88 6.50 4.71
C ASP A 10 -7.21 5.14 4.54
N TYR A 11 -6.68 4.62 5.65
CA TYR A 11 -5.95 3.35 5.74
C TYR A 11 -6.76 2.27 6.48
N ARG A 12 -8.07 2.49 6.70
CA ARG A 12 -8.85 1.62 7.59
C ARG A 12 -8.88 0.17 7.10
N ALA A 13 -8.94 -0.09 5.79
CA ALA A 13 -8.98 -1.47 5.30
C ALA A 13 -7.66 -2.21 5.55
N LEU A 14 -6.52 -1.57 5.32
CA LEU A 14 -5.20 -2.13 5.61
C LEU A 14 -4.97 -2.29 7.11
N ILE A 15 -5.38 -1.31 7.93
CA ILE A 15 -5.30 -1.43 9.39
C ILE A 15 -6.10 -2.64 9.85
N LYS A 16 -7.32 -2.81 9.34
CA LYS A 16 -8.17 -3.93 9.69
C LYS A 16 -7.60 -5.27 9.22
N TYR A 17 -7.02 -5.31 8.02
CA TYR A 17 -6.28 -6.49 7.52
C TYR A 17 -5.17 -6.87 8.50
N LEU A 18 -4.34 -5.91 8.92
CA LEU A 18 -3.25 -6.12 9.85
C LEU A 18 -3.74 -6.54 11.24
N GLU A 19 -4.94 -6.17 11.67
CA GLU A 19 -5.52 -6.69 12.92
C GLU A 19 -5.83 -8.19 12.80
N MET A 20 -6.43 -8.59 11.69
CA MET A 20 -6.89 -9.96 11.42
C MET A 20 -5.78 -10.95 11.04
N ALA A 21 -4.70 -10.47 10.43
CA ALA A 21 -3.64 -11.31 9.90
C ALA A 21 -2.88 -12.08 11.00
N SER A 22 -2.26 -13.21 10.63
CA SER A 22 -1.28 -13.88 11.49
C SER A 22 -0.01 -13.03 11.60
N LYS A 23 0.89 -13.35 12.53
CA LYS A 23 2.15 -12.61 12.67
C LYS A 23 2.94 -12.58 11.35
N ASP A 24 3.08 -13.72 10.68
CA ASP A 24 3.86 -13.84 9.46
C ASP A 24 3.21 -13.04 8.31
N LEU A 25 1.89 -13.10 8.18
CA LEU A 25 1.17 -12.31 7.17
C LEU A 25 1.23 -10.81 7.46
N LYS A 26 1.17 -10.40 8.74
CA LYS A 26 1.37 -8.99 9.12
C LYS A 26 2.74 -8.51 8.68
N GLU A 27 3.80 -9.27 8.96
CA GLU A 27 5.16 -8.90 8.57
C GLU A 27 5.32 -8.73 7.06
N MET A 28 4.62 -9.54 6.25
CA MET A 28 4.58 -9.39 4.79
C MET A 28 3.76 -8.17 4.31
N ALA A 29 2.73 -7.76 5.07
CA ALA A 29 1.85 -6.64 4.75
C ALA A 29 2.31 -5.30 5.36
N LEU A 30 3.61 -5.15 5.63
CA LEU A 30 4.26 -3.91 6.06
C LEU A 30 5.22 -3.38 4.98
N PRO A 31 5.45 -2.05 4.91
CA PRO A 31 6.53 -1.50 4.11
C PRO A 31 7.87 -2.12 4.51
N SER A 32 8.58 -2.69 3.56
CA SER A 32 9.88 -3.33 3.75
C SER A 32 11.02 -2.48 3.19
N SER A 33 12.27 -2.79 3.58
CA SER A 33 13.46 -2.20 2.96
C SER A 33 13.54 -2.49 1.46
N THR A 34 13.09 -3.67 1.03
CA THR A 34 13.03 -4.07 -0.38
C THR A 34 12.10 -3.16 -1.18
N ASP A 35 10.96 -2.77 -0.61
CA ASP A 35 10.03 -1.83 -1.25
C ASP A 35 10.66 -0.45 -1.46
N LEU A 36 11.35 0.05 -0.44
CA LEU A 36 12.01 1.34 -0.48
C LEU A 36 13.14 1.37 -1.51
N GLU A 37 13.90 0.28 -1.62
CA GLU A 37 14.94 0.15 -2.63
C GLU A 37 14.34 0.05 -4.04
N TYR A 38 13.25 -0.69 -4.21
CA TYR A 38 12.52 -0.72 -5.48
C TYR A 38 12.06 0.68 -5.91
N VAL A 39 11.48 1.45 -4.99
CA VAL A 39 11.10 2.85 -5.23
C VAL A 39 12.31 3.70 -5.63
N ARG A 40 13.44 3.57 -4.92
CA ARG A 40 14.69 4.28 -5.24
C ARG A 40 15.15 3.99 -6.67
N VAL A 41 15.17 2.72 -7.06
CA VAL A 41 15.56 2.29 -8.40
C VAL A 41 14.62 2.88 -9.45
N LEU A 42 13.30 2.83 -9.22
CA LEU A 42 12.31 3.36 -10.16
C LEU A 42 12.49 4.86 -10.40
N VAL A 43 12.61 5.66 -9.34
CA VAL A 43 12.72 7.13 -9.46
C VAL A 43 14.08 7.59 -10.00
N THR A 44 15.12 6.77 -9.88
CA THR A 44 16.46 7.08 -10.42
C THR A 44 16.55 6.82 -11.92
N ARG A 45 15.81 5.83 -12.44
CA ARG A 45 15.87 5.46 -13.87
C ARG A 45 15.17 6.46 -14.78
N ARG A 46 14.05 7.03 -14.34
CA ARG A 46 13.29 8.04 -15.09
C ARG A 46 12.39 8.83 -14.16
N PRO A 47 12.02 10.07 -14.52
CA PRO A 47 10.93 10.76 -13.85
C PRO A 47 9.63 9.95 -14.04
N LEU A 48 8.99 9.59 -12.93
CA LEU A 48 7.71 8.88 -12.91
C LEU A 48 6.62 9.78 -12.31
N ARG A 49 5.41 9.67 -12.85
CA ARG A 49 4.23 10.26 -12.21
C ARG A 49 3.80 9.41 -11.03
N LEU A 50 3.16 10.03 -10.04
CA LEU A 50 2.74 9.34 -8.81
C LEU A 50 1.84 8.13 -9.10
N TYR A 51 0.93 8.24 -10.08
CA TYR A 51 0.03 7.13 -10.42
C TYR A 51 0.78 5.93 -11.01
N GLU A 52 1.90 6.15 -11.72
CA GLU A 52 2.72 5.07 -12.30
C GLU A 52 3.45 4.31 -11.17
N LEU A 53 4.06 5.05 -10.24
CA LEU A 53 4.69 4.47 -9.05
C LEU A 53 3.70 3.70 -8.18
N MET A 54 2.49 4.25 -8.01
CA MET A 54 1.41 3.60 -7.27
C MET A 54 1.06 2.25 -7.90
N GLU A 55 0.89 2.22 -9.23
CA GLU A 55 0.43 1.01 -9.90
C GLU A 55 1.50 -0.08 -9.98
N ASP A 56 2.75 0.31 -10.21
CA ASP A 56 3.90 -0.61 -10.15
C ASP A 56 4.01 -1.27 -8.76
N LEU A 57 3.92 -0.47 -7.69
CA LEU A 57 3.98 -0.98 -6.32
C LEU A 57 2.78 -1.85 -5.98
N LYS A 58 1.57 -1.41 -6.35
CA LYS A 58 0.34 -2.16 -6.08
C LYS A 58 0.46 -3.56 -6.66
N ASN A 59 0.91 -3.71 -7.90
CA ASN A 59 1.07 -5.02 -8.53
C ASN A 59 2.05 -5.93 -7.80
N ILE A 60 3.12 -5.39 -7.21
CA ILE A 60 4.11 -6.16 -6.44
C ILE A 60 3.57 -6.58 -5.07
N VAL A 61 2.83 -5.71 -4.39
CA VAL A 61 2.42 -5.99 -3.00
C VAL A 61 1.17 -6.84 -2.90
N LYS A 62 0.35 -6.97 -3.96
CA LYS A 62 -0.83 -7.85 -3.98
C LYS A 62 -0.51 -9.28 -3.59
N GLU A 63 0.63 -9.80 -4.03
CA GLU A 63 1.05 -11.19 -3.75
C GLU A 63 1.30 -11.45 -2.25
N ARG A 64 1.42 -10.39 -1.44
CA ARG A 64 1.63 -10.47 0.01
C ARG A 64 0.32 -10.53 0.79
N LEU A 65 -0.81 -10.32 0.11
CA LEU A 65 -2.12 -10.18 0.72
C LEU A 65 -2.93 -11.46 0.55
N ASP A 66 -3.26 -12.07 1.68
CA ASP A 66 -4.26 -13.13 1.72
C ASP A 66 -5.63 -12.63 1.23
N PRO A 67 -6.24 -13.26 0.19
CA PRO A 67 -7.50 -12.79 -0.40
C PRO A 67 -8.71 -12.87 0.54
N ASP A 68 -8.80 -13.89 1.40
CA ASP A 68 -9.94 -14.09 2.29
C ASP A 68 -9.93 -13.07 3.44
N ILE A 69 -8.75 -12.84 4.03
CA ILE A 69 -8.57 -11.79 5.04
C ILE A 69 -8.83 -10.42 4.42
N SER A 70 -8.37 -10.20 3.19
CA SER A 70 -8.60 -8.94 2.47
C SER A 70 -10.09 -8.66 2.30
N ARG A 71 -10.85 -9.64 1.81
CA ARG A 71 -12.30 -9.52 1.63
C ARG A 71 -13.01 -9.19 2.94
N ARG A 72 -12.69 -9.92 4.02
CA ARG A 72 -13.27 -9.69 5.34
C ARG A 72 -12.95 -8.32 5.90
N ALA A 73 -11.69 -7.88 5.78
CA ALA A 73 -11.26 -6.57 6.28
C ALA A 73 -12.01 -5.43 5.57
N VAL A 74 -12.15 -5.51 4.24
CA VAL A 74 -12.91 -4.53 3.45
C VAL A 74 -14.39 -4.55 3.82
N ALA A 75 -15.01 -5.73 3.91
CA ALA A 75 -16.42 -5.88 4.27
C ALA A 75 -16.72 -5.27 5.66
N GLU A 76 -15.87 -5.52 6.66
CA GLU A 76 -16.07 -4.98 8.02
C GLU A 76 -15.93 -3.45 8.09
N VAL A 77 -15.04 -2.86 7.28
CA VAL A 77 -14.74 -1.42 7.34
C VAL A 77 -15.69 -0.59 6.47
N LEU A 78 -16.00 -1.08 5.27
CA LEU A 78 -16.74 -0.33 4.26
C LEU A 78 -18.19 -0.77 4.14
N ASN A 79 -18.57 -1.90 4.75
CA ASN A 79 -19.93 -2.45 4.71
C ASN A 79 -20.45 -2.64 3.27
N ILE A 80 -19.57 -3.14 2.39
CA ILE A 80 -19.84 -3.46 0.99
C ILE A 80 -19.52 -4.93 0.72
N ASP A 81 -20.21 -5.54 -0.24
CA ASP A 81 -19.82 -6.84 -0.78
C ASP A 81 -18.93 -6.61 -2.01
N VAL A 82 -17.74 -7.19 -1.96
CA VAL A 82 -16.74 -7.16 -3.02
C VAL A 82 -16.15 -8.55 -3.18
N SER A 83 -15.64 -8.82 -4.37
CA SER A 83 -14.83 -10.01 -4.62
C SER A 83 -13.51 -9.95 -3.82
N ALA A 84 -12.90 -11.11 -3.61
CA ALA A 84 -11.59 -11.18 -2.95
C ALA A 84 -10.51 -10.43 -3.74
N GLU A 85 -10.57 -10.49 -5.07
CA GLU A 85 -9.66 -9.77 -5.96
C GLU A 85 -9.79 -8.25 -5.81
N GLU A 86 -11.02 -7.71 -5.82
CA GLU A 86 -11.26 -6.28 -5.58
C GLU A 86 -10.78 -5.86 -4.19
N ALA A 87 -10.99 -6.68 -3.17
CA ALA A 87 -10.53 -6.37 -1.82
C ALA A 87 -9.00 -6.34 -1.72
N VAL A 88 -8.32 -7.27 -2.39
CA VAL A 88 -6.86 -7.28 -2.50
C VAL A 88 -6.36 -6.03 -3.22
N GLU A 89 -7.01 -5.60 -4.32
CA GLU A 89 -6.67 -4.35 -5.03
C GLU A 89 -6.78 -3.13 -4.11
N MET A 90 -7.84 -3.06 -3.29
CA MET A 90 -8.08 -1.95 -2.38
C MET A 90 -7.00 -1.87 -1.29
N ILE A 91 -6.69 -3.00 -0.64
CA ILE A 91 -5.67 -3.04 0.42
C ILE A 91 -4.27 -2.86 -0.17
N ALA A 92 -3.98 -3.43 -1.34
CA ALA A 92 -2.71 -3.23 -2.02
C ALA A 92 -2.47 -1.75 -2.36
N LYS A 93 -3.52 -1.02 -2.75
CA LYS A 93 -3.45 0.43 -2.99
C LYS A 93 -3.09 1.18 -1.71
N GLU A 94 -3.71 0.83 -0.59
CA GLU A 94 -3.36 1.40 0.72
C GLU A 94 -1.89 1.08 1.07
N LEU A 95 -1.45 -0.17 0.95
CA LEU A 95 -0.08 -0.58 1.26
C LEU A 95 0.95 0.12 0.37
N ALA A 96 0.72 0.19 -0.94
CA ALA A 96 1.56 0.93 -1.89
C ALA A 96 1.65 2.42 -1.54
N GLY A 97 0.52 3.03 -1.16
CA GLY A 97 0.51 4.40 -0.66
C GLY A 97 1.34 4.58 0.60
N TRP A 98 1.25 3.66 1.56
CA TRP A 98 2.07 3.71 2.77
C TRP A 98 3.57 3.62 2.44
N ILE A 99 3.97 2.72 1.55
CA ILE A 99 5.37 2.60 1.08
C ILE A 99 5.87 3.94 0.52
N LEU A 100 5.09 4.59 -0.35
CA LEU A 100 5.48 5.85 -0.96
C LEU A 100 5.57 7.00 0.05
N GLU A 101 4.68 7.04 1.04
CA GLU A 101 4.73 8.05 2.11
C GLU A 101 5.94 7.83 3.04
N VAL A 102 6.32 6.59 3.31
CA VAL A 102 7.57 6.28 4.03
C VAL A 102 8.78 6.68 3.18
N ALA A 103 8.78 6.36 1.88
CA ALA A 103 9.86 6.73 0.96
C ALA A 103 10.04 8.26 0.88
N GLU A 104 8.93 9.02 0.85
CA GLU A 104 8.97 10.49 0.90
C GLU A 104 9.60 10.99 2.21
N ARG A 105 9.15 10.45 3.36
CA ARG A 105 9.70 10.82 4.68
C ARG A 105 11.20 10.54 4.81
N LEU A 106 11.67 9.48 4.17
CA LEU A 106 13.09 9.10 4.12
C LEU A 106 13.89 9.85 3.05
N GLY A 107 13.25 10.76 2.30
CA GLY A 107 13.92 11.57 1.27
C GLY A 107 14.27 10.82 -0.01
N ILE A 108 13.73 9.62 -0.22
CA ILE A 108 13.95 8.80 -1.44
C ILE A 108 13.28 9.48 -2.65
N LEU A 109 12.13 10.12 -2.42
CA LEU A 109 11.41 10.89 -3.42
C LEU A 109 10.84 12.17 -2.81
N LYS A 110 10.47 13.12 -3.66
CA LYS A 110 9.71 14.31 -3.25
C LYS A 110 8.37 14.31 -3.96
N LEU A 111 7.29 14.14 -3.21
CA LEU A 111 5.95 14.29 -3.76
C LEU A 111 5.69 15.79 -3.99
N ARG A 112 5.31 16.13 -5.23
CA ARG A 112 4.79 17.46 -5.54
C ARG A 112 3.28 17.31 -5.71
N MET A 113 2.52 17.79 -4.73
CA MET A 113 1.07 17.87 -4.86
C MET A 113 0.74 19.11 -5.70
N PRO A 114 -0.02 18.99 -6.80
CA PRO A 114 -0.66 20.15 -7.40
C PRO A 114 -1.67 20.69 -6.37
N TRP A 115 -1.60 21.99 -6.12
CA TRP A 115 -2.47 22.72 -5.21
C TRP A 115 -3.91 22.74 -5.72
#